data_AF-A0A062WSK8-F1
#
_entry.id   AF-A0A062WSK8-F1
#
_cell.length_a   1.000
_cell.length_b   1.000
_cell.length_c   1.000
_cell.angle_alpha   90.00
_cell.angle_beta   90.00
_cell.angle_gamma   90.00
#
_symmetry.space_group_name_H-M   'P 1'
#
loop_
_entity.id
_entity.type
_entity.pdbx_description
1 polymer ?
#
loop_
_entity_poly.entity_id
_entity_poly.type
_entity_poly.pdbx_seq_one_letter_code
_entity_poly.pdbx_strand_id
1 'polypeptide(L)'
;MSLLGWRQWAVDARGQLRPAWTPWSPFPPGLLLWRADGMTEAHCLRTRRPDRDVEPGEPGAGHGRVPDEHCACGLYAWRDPSILAAARPPRWTSLPYVVGVVRLGGRVIVGERGYRAERGYPVAVLDRDGVVSDDYAVARYRSYAALVAEWADPSATPRGQDRAAG
;
A
#
# COMPACT_ATOMS: atom_id res chain seq x y z
N MET A 1 -2.53 -11.64 12.69
CA MET A 1 -1.29 -11.92 11.93
C MET A 1 -1.03 -10.74 11.03
N SER A 2 0.21 -10.24 10.97
CA SER A 2 0.63 -9.16 10.05
C SER A 2 1.66 -9.70 9.09
N LEU A 3 1.70 -9.18 7.86
CA LEU A 3 2.67 -9.57 6.83
C LEU A 3 3.40 -8.36 6.28
N LEU A 4 4.58 -8.61 5.70
CA LEU A 4 5.36 -7.59 5.02
C LEU A 4 4.97 -7.54 3.55
N GLY A 5 4.98 -6.33 3.01
CA GLY A 5 4.86 -6.07 1.59
C GLY A 5 5.77 -4.93 1.18
N TRP A 6 5.96 -4.78 -0.12
CA TRP A 6 6.79 -3.77 -0.76
C TRP A 6 5.90 -2.74 -1.41
N ARG A 7 6.26 -1.46 -1.38
CA ARG A 7 5.39 -0.38 -1.86
C ARG A 7 6.16 0.81 -2.41
N GLN A 8 5.48 1.58 -3.28
CA GLN A 8 5.85 2.90 -3.76
C GLN A 8 4.92 3.93 -3.11
N TRP A 9 5.50 5.05 -2.67
CA TRP A 9 4.77 6.20 -2.16
C TRP A 9 5.20 7.44 -2.93
N ALA A 10 4.24 8.29 -3.28
CA ALA A 10 4.58 9.66 -3.62
C ALA A 10 4.88 10.43 -2.32
N VAL A 11 5.77 11.41 -2.40
CA VAL A 11 6.19 12.22 -1.25
C VAL A 11 5.79 13.66 -1.52
N ASP A 12 4.89 14.21 -0.72
CA ASP A 12 4.47 15.60 -0.91
C ASP A 12 5.52 16.61 -0.41
N ALA A 13 5.23 17.90 -0.59
CA ALA A 13 6.14 18.97 -0.21
C ALA A 13 6.46 19.05 1.30
N ARG A 14 5.70 18.33 2.15
CA ARG A 14 5.96 18.21 3.60
C ARG A 14 6.67 16.90 3.96
N GLY A 15 7.14 16.15 2.97
CA GLY A 15 7.73 14.85 3.19
C GLY A 15 6.73 13.76 3.58
N GLN A 16 5.41 14.00 3.40
CA GLN A 16 4.39 13.04 3.79
C GLN A 16 4.13 12.01 2.68
N LEU A 17 3.99 10.76 3.09
CA LEU A 17 3.77 9.63 2.20
C LEU A 17 2.31 9.57 1.73
N ARG A 18 2.15 9.61 0.40
CA ARG A 18 0.87 9.58 -0.32
C ARG A 18 0.74 8.27 -1.10
N PRO A 19 -0.49 7.79 -1.38
CA PRO A 19 -0.69 6.69 -2.30
C PRO A 19 -0.12 7.01 -3.68
N ALA A 20 0.85 6.22 -4.12
CA ALA A 20 1.41 6.31 -5.47
C ALA A 20 0.49 5.74 -6.57
N TRP A 21 -0.77 5.38 -6.25
CA TRP A 21 -1.76 4.88 -7.23
C TRP A 21 -3.06 5.71 -7.33
N THR A 22 -3.15 6.88 -6.68
CA THR A 22 -4.33 7.76 -6.78
C THR A 22 -3.99 9.05 -7.54
N PRO A 23 -4.56 9.30 -8.74
CA PRO A 23 -4.26 10.46 -9.60
C PRO A 23 -4.73 11.84 -9.07
N TRP A 24 -4.80 12.01 -7.75
CA TRP A 24 -5.17 13.18 -6.96
C TRP A 24 -6.68 13.44 -6.81
N SER A 25 -6.94 14.11 -5.69
CA SER A 25 -8.19 14.45 -5.01
C SER A 25 -9.21 15.27 -5.83
N PRO A 26 -10.49 15.29 -5.43
CA PRO A 26 -10.92 15.84 -4.14
C PRO A 26 -11.24 14.74 -3.12
N PHE A 27 -10.25 13.99 -2.67
CA PHE A 27 -10.31 13.23 -1.43
C PHE A 27 -9.87 14.13 -0.26
N PRO A 28 -10.50 14.00 0.92
CA PRO A 28 -10.10 14.72 2.12
C PRO A 28 -8.59 14.54 2.37
N PRO A 29 -7.85 15.59 2.77
CA PRO A 29 -6.39 15.54 2.92
C PRO A 29 -5.86 14.37 3.76
N GLY A 30 -6.61 13.94 4.78
CA GLY A 30 -6.26 12.81 5.66
C GLY A 30 -6.49 11.43 5.06
N LEU A 31 -7.36 11.30 4.05
CA LEU A 31 -7.76 10.01 3.48
C LEU A 31 -6.75 9.48 2.43
N LEU A 32 -5.85 10.35 1.98
CA LEU A 32 -4.73 10.03 1.09
C LEU A 32 -3.37 10.10 1.81
N LEU A 33 -3.33 9.98 3.13
CA LEU A 33 -2.08 9.98 3.88
C LEU A 33 -1.80 8.59 4.43
N TRP A 34 -0.59 8.11 4.17
CA TRP A 34 0.02 7.10 5.02
C TRP A 34 0.48 7.82 6.28
N ARG A 35 -0.21 7.55 7.39
CA ARG A 35 -0.06 8.34 8.60
C ARG A 35 1.32 8.14 9.22
N ALA A 36 1.95 9.24 9.62
CA ALA A 36 3.23 9.21 10.33
C ALA A 36 3.07 8.76 11.79
N ASP A 37 1.91 9.04 12.39
CA ASP A 37 1.56 8.67 13.77
C ASP A 37 1.14 7.21 13.95
N GLY A 38 1.18 6.40 12.87
CA GLY A 38 1.02 4.96 12.96
C GLY A 38 0.14 4.36 11.87
N MET A 39 -0.91 3.65 12.28
CA MET A 39 -1.70 2.79 11.41
C MET A 39 -2.57 3.60 10.45
N THR A 40 -2.43 3.31 9.16
CA THR A 40 -3.34 3.77 8.11
C THR A 40 -4.41 2.71 7.87
N GLU A 41 -5.68 3.13 7.81
CA GLU A 41 -6.81 2.26 7.47
C GLU A 41 -7.27 2.54 6.03
N ALA A 42 -7.63 1.48 5.32
CA ALA A 42 -8.21 1.55 3.99
C ALA A 42 -9.68 1.92 4.07
N HIS A 43 -10.09 2.87 3.23
CA HIS A 43 -11.48 3.21 3.04
C HIS A 43 -11.94 2.85 1.62
N CYS A 44 -13.18 2.39 1.48
CA CYS A 44 -13.78 2.22 0.18
C CYS A 44 -14.35 3.55 -0.31
N LEU A 45 -13.88 4.00 -1.47
CA LEU A 45 -14.28 5.27 -2.08
C LEU A 45 -15.34 5.14 -3.17
N ARG A 46 -15.80 3.91 -3.46
CA ARG A 46 -16.96 3.72 -4.35
C ARG A 46 -18.22 4.05 -3.55
N THR A 47 -18.80 5.21 -3.79
CA THR A 47 -20.21 5.47 -3.46
C THR A 47 -21.09 4.46 -4.19
N ARG A 48 -22.14 3.93 -3.53
CA ARG A 48 -23.16 3.09 -4.18
C ARG A 48 -23.67 3.82 -5.43
N ARG A 49 -23.85 3.09 -6.55
CA ARG A 49 -24.66 3.60 -7.67
C ARG A 49 -26.06 3.93 -7.13
N PRO A 50 -26.67 5.05 -7.54
CA PRO A 50 -27.99 5.48 -7.03
C PRO A 50 -29.17 4.57 -7.42
N ASP A 51 -28.98 3.56 -8.28
CA ASP A 51 -30.07 2.67 -8.76
C ASP A 51 -30.47 1.54 -7.78
N ARG A 52 -30.30 1.73 -6.47
CA ARG A 52 -30.94 0.84 -5.49
C ARG A 52 -31.64 1.70 -4.46
N ASP A 53 -32.96 1.66 -4.48
CA ASP A 53 -33.84 2.18 -3.46
C ASP A 53 -33.38 1.64 -2.09
N VAL A 54 -32.84 2.52 -1.27
CA VAL A 54 -32.44 2.23 0.11
C VAL A 54 -33.20 3.21 0.97
N GLU A 55 -33.96 2.66 1.91
CA GLU A 55 -34.73 3.37 2.92
C GLU A 55 -33.86 4.45 3.63
N PRO A 56 -34.38 5.66 3.84
CA PRO A 56 -33.64 6.75 4.47
C PRO A 56 -33.45 6.46 5.97
N GLY A 57 -32.24 6.05 6.37
CA GLY A 57 -31.90 5.82 7.78
C GLY A 57 -30.55 5.17 8.05
N GLU A 58 -29.94 4.52 7.05
CA GLU A 58 -28.61 3.92 7.21
C GLU A 58 -27.50 4.87 6.70
N PRO A 59 -26.48 5.18 7.52
CA PRO A 59 -25.32 5.94 7.03
C PRO A 59 -24.70 5.18 5.86
N GLY A 60 -24.58 5.86 4.71
CA GLY A 60 -24.21 5.32 3.40
C GLY A 60 -22.85 4.61 3.37
N ALA A 61 -22.80 3.40 3.90
CA ALA A 61 -21.58 2.63 4.05
C ALA A 61 -21.21 2.00 2.71
N GLY A 62 -19.94 2.15 2.32
CA GLY A 62 -19.32 1.23 1.37
C GLY A 62 -19.46 -0.23 1.86
N HIS A 63 -19.00 -1.19 1.05
CA HIS A 63 -18.98 -2.62 1.41
C HIS A 63 -18.60 -2.82 2.89
N GLY A 64 -19.36 -3.64 3.63
CA GLY A 64 -19.18 -3.82 5.08
C GLY A 64 -17.84 -4.42 5.51
N ARG A 65 -16.96 -4.75 4.55
CA ARG A 65 -15.60 -5.24 4.77
C ARG A 65 -14.65 -4.57 3.78
N VAL A 66 -13.51 -4.09 4.26
CA VAL A 66 -12.41 -3.59 3.43
C VAL A 66 -11.16 -4.42 3.76
N PRO A 67 -10.39 -4.89 2.75
CA PRO A 67 -10.74 -4.94 1.34
C PRO A 67 -11.88 -5.93 1.06
N ASP A 68 -12.73 -5.57 0.10
CA ASP A 68 -13.73 -6.45 -0.48
C ASP A 68 -13.16 -7.15 -1.73
N GLU A 69 -13.47 -8.43 -1.89
CA GLU A 69 -12.95 -9.29 -2.97
C GLU A 69 -13.35 -8.81 -4.37
N HIS A 70 -14.53 -8.18 -4.49
CA HIS A 70 -15.08 -7.68 -5.75
C HIS A 70 -14.85 -6.17 -5.95
N CYS A 71 -14.20 -5.51 -4.99
CA CYS A 71 -13.83 -4.11 -5.08
C CYS A 71 -12.32 -3.96 -5.35
N ALA A 72 -11.87 -2.73 -5.61
CA ALA A 72 -10.46 -2.36 -5.67
C ALA A 72 -10.00 -1.56 -4.42
N CYS A 73 -10.78 -1.57 -3.34
CA CYS A 73 -10.42 -0.91 -2.09
C CYS A 73 -9.30 -1.66 -1.35
N GLY A 74 -8.60 -0.99 -0.44
CA GLY A 74 -7.52 -1.60 0.33
C GLY A 74 -6.16 -0.97 0.05
N LEU A 75 -5.23 -1.23 0.96
CA LEU A 75 -3.82 -0.87 0.82
C LEU A 75 -3.11 -1.96 0.03
N TYR A 76 -2.55 -1.59 -1.11
CA TYR A 76 -1.82 -2.50 -1.99
C TYR A 76 -0.35 -2.60 -1.60
N ALA A 77 0.24 -3.79 -1.68
CA ALA A 77 1.68 -3.97 -1.63
C ALA A 77 2.12 -5.14 -2.50
N TRP A 78 3.29 -5.06 -3.10
CA TRP A 78 3.94 -6.18 -3.78
C TRP A 78 4.45 -7.18 -2.75
N ARG A 79 4.41 -8.48 -3.10
CA ARG A 79 4.88 -9.53 -2.18
C ARG A 79 6.41 -9.61 -2.10
N ASP A 80 7.10 -9.15 -3.12
CA ASP A 80 8.52 -9.40 -3.32
C ASP A 80 9.22 -8.14 -3.88
N PRO A 81 10.45 -7.83 -3.43
CA PRO A 81 11.18 -6.66 -3.89
C PRO A 81 11.52 -6.70 -5.39
N SER A 82 11.71 -7.87 -6.00
CA SER A 82 11.97 -7.99 -7.43
C SER A 82 10.75 -7.57 -8.26
N ILE A 83 9.54 -7.90 -7.81
CA ILE A 83 8.29 -7.50 -8.47
C ILE A 83 8.12 -5.98 -8.40
N LEU A 84 8.41 -5.38 -7.24
CA LEU A 84 8.43 -3.93 -7.08
C LEU A 84 9.48 -3.28 -8.00
N ALA A 85 10.69 -3.84 -8.08
CA ALA A 85 11.76 -3.30 -8.93
C ALA A 85 11.40 -3.32 -10.42
N ALA A 86 10.62 -4.32 -10.86
CA ALA A 86 10.07 -4.40 -12.22
C ALA A 86 8.82 -3.52 -12.43
N ALA A 87 8.20 -3.01 -11.37
CA ALA A 87 7.00 -2.19 -11.46
C ALA A 87 7.35 -0.80 -12.03
N ARG A 88 6.49 -0.30 -12.92
CA ARG A 88 6.68 1.04 -13.49
C ARG A 88 6.60 2.09 -12.38
N PRO A 89 7.52 3.08 -12.36
CA PRO A 89 7.38 4.24 -11.51
C PRO A 89 6.04 4.95 -11.76
N PRO A 90 5.45 5.59 -10.74
CA PRO A 90 4.22 6.36 -10.89
C PRO A 90 4.46 7.53 -11.86
N ARG A 91 3.95 7.43 -13.09
CA ARG A 91 4.16 8.47 -14.12
C ARG A 91 3.24 9.67 -14.02
N TRP A 92 2.19 9.56 -13.21
CA TRP A 92 1.13 10.55 -13.12
C TRP A 92 1.34 11.56 -11.99
N THR A 93 2.34 11.36 -11.14
CA THR A 93 2.66 12.30 -10.07
C THR A 93 3.86 13.15 -10.48
N SER A 94 3.77 14.46 -10.29
CA SER A 94 4.90 15.40 -10.37
C SER A 94 5.78 15.39 -9.12
N LEU A 95 5.39 14.61 -8.10
CA LEU A 95 6.11 14.51 -6.83
C LEU A 95 7.27 13.51 -6.93
N PRO A 96 8.32 13.69 -6.11
CA PRO A 96 9.25 12.62 -5.82
C PRO A 96 8.50 11.38 -5.31
N TYR A 97 9.05 10.20 -5.58
CA TYR A 97 8.53 8.96 -5.01
C TYR A 97 9.65 8.21 -4.31
N VAL A 98 9.27 7.50 -3.26
CA VAL A 98 10.14 6.58 -2.54
C VAL A 98 9.56 5.18 -2.60
N VAL A 99 10.41 4.19 -2.37
CA VAL A 99 10.00 2.80 -2.25
C VAL A 99 10.37 2.26 -0.89
N GLY A 100 9.72 1.20 -0.45
CA GLY A 100 10.05 0.60 0.82
C GLY A 100 9.11 -0.50 1.24
N VAL A 101 9.12 -0.76 2.54
CA VAL A 101 8.45 -1.90 3.17
C VAL A 101 7.30 -1.39 4.02
N VAL A 102 6.18 -2.08 3.89
CA VAL A 102 4.96 -1.82 4.63
C VAL A 102 4.58 -3.06 5.40
N ARG A 103 4.19 -2.89 6.67
CA ARG A 103 3.52 -3.94 7.41
C ARG A 103 2.02 -3.82 7.20
N LEU A 104 1.39 -4.91 6.80
CA LEU A 104 -0.03 -5.00 6.50
C LEU A 104 -0.75 -5.89 7.51
N GLY A 105 -2.02 -5.56 7.80
CA GLY A 105 -2.83 -6.29 8.77
C GLY A 105 -4.34 -6.04 8.60
N GLY A 106 -5.10 -6.50 9.60
CA GLY A 106 -6.56 -6.60 9.51
C GLY A 106 -6.96 -7.68 8.51
N ARG A 107 -8.01 -7.44 7.73
CA ARG A 107 -8.34 -8.31 6.59
C ARG A 107 -7.29 -8.15 5.48
N VAL A 108 -6.76 -9.26 4.99
CA VAL A 108 -5.84 -9.29 3.84
C VAL A 108 -6.35 -10.24 2.77
N ILE A 109 -6.32 -9.78 1.53
CA ILE A 109 -6.52 -10.59 0.32
C ILE A 109 -5.15 -10.78 -0.33
N VAL A 110 -4.78 -12.05 -0.57
CA VAL A 110 -3.55 -12.43 -1.27
C VAL A 110 -3.87 -12.57 -2.75
N GLY A 111 -3.17 -11.81 -3.59
CA GLY A 111 -3.17 -11.94 -5.03
C GLY A 111 -1.85 -12.52 -5.53
N GLU A 112 -1.77 -12.76 -6.84
CA GLU A 112 -0.60 -13.36 -7.48
C GLU A 112 0.70 -12.58 -7.22
N ARG A 113 0.62 -11.25 -7.34
CA ARG A 113 1.78 -10.33 -7.28
C ARG A 113 1.94 -9.63 -5.93
N GLY A 114 1.03 -9.83 -4.99
CA GLY A 114 1.00 -9.02 -3.78
C GLY A 114 -0.26 -9.15 -2.95
N TYR A 115 -0.53 -8.11 -2.18
CA TYR A 115 -1.55 -8.07 -1.15
C TYR A 115 -2.44 -6.86 -1.30
N ARG A 116 -3.69 -7.00 -0.85
CA ARG A 116 -4.58 -5.88 -0.49
C ARG A 116 -4.95 -6.05 0.98
N ALA A 117 -4.77 -5.00 1.78
CA ALA A 117 -5.04 -5.07 3.21
C ALA A 117 -5.94 -3.94 3.70
N GLU A 118 -6.58 -4.19 4.84
CA GLU A 118 -7.41 -3.22 5.56
C GLU A 118 -6.54 -2.16 6.24
N ARG A 119 -5.42 -2.59 6.84
CA ARG A 119 -4.57 -1.75 7.66
C ARG A 119 -3.13 -1.86 7.21
N GLY A 120 -2.38 -0.80 7.39
CA GLY A 120 -0.94 -0.84 7.16
C GLY A 120 -0.22 0.38 7.67
N TYR A 121 1.08 0.23 7.86
CA TYR A 121 1.97 1.32 8.19
C TYR A 121 3.35 1.08 7.58
N PRO A 122 4.03 2.13 7.09
CA PRO A 122 5.39 2.01 6.58
C PRO A 122 6.33 1.61 7.71
N VAL A 123 7.30 0.74 7.43
CA VAL A 123 8.32 0.31 8.42
C VAL A 123 9.74 0.61 7.96
N ALA A 124 9.96 0.70 6.65
CA ALA A 124 11.24 1.08 6.07
C ALA A 124 11.07 1.79 4.72
N VAL A 125 11.98 2.69 4.40
CA VAL A 125 12.01 3.42 3.12
C VAL A 125 13.43 3.53 2.56
N LEU A 126 13.55 3.45 1.24
CA LEU A 126 14.71 3.92 0.49
C LEU A 126 14.53 5.44 0.29
N ASP A 127 15.23 6.20 1.12
CA ASP A 127 15.18 7.67 1.10
C ASP A 127 16.58 8.22 0.85
N ARG A 128 16.98 8.23 -0.43
CA ARG A 128 18.33 8.64 -0.85
C ARG A 128 18.60 10.10 -0.59
N ASP A 129 17.58 10.93 -0.78
CA ASP A 129 17.69 12.38 -0.79
C ASP A 129 17.18 13.02 0.51
N GLY A 130 16.66 12.22 1.46
CA GLY A 130 16.16 12.73 2.73
C GLY A 130 14.83 13.48 2.58
N VAL A 131 13.97 13.03 1.67
CA VAL A 131 12.71 13.72 1.34
C VAL A 131 11.55 13.29 2.24
N VAL A 132 11.67 12.18 2.97
CA VAL A 132 10.62 11.68 3.86
C VAL A 132 10.70 12.39 5.20
N SER A 133 9.57 12.90 5.70
CA SER A 133 9.50 13.61 6.99
C SER A 133 10.06 12.78 8.15
N ASP A 134 10.69 13.45 9.12
CA ASP A 134 11.16 12.85 10.37
C ASP A 134 10.03 12.44 11.31
N ASP A 135 8.79 12.88 11.04
CA ASP A 135 7.61 12.44 11.78
C ASP A 135 7.36 10.92 11.64
N TYR A 136 7.90 10.29 10.59
CA TYR A 136 7.79 8.85 10.39
C TYR A 136 8.82 8.10 11.23
N ALA A 137 8.33 7.22 12.12
CA ALA A 137 9.13 6.21 12.81
C ALA A 137 9.46 5.02 11.89
N VAL A 138 10.23 5.27 10.83
CA VAL A 138 10.62 4.28 9.81
C VAL A 138 12.14 4.14 9.73
N ALA A 139 12.60 2.93 9.42
CA ALA A 139 14.00 2.71 9.08
C ALA A 139 14.32 3.36 7.71
N ARG A 140 15.41 4.12 7.63
CA ARG A 140 15.78 4.86 6.42
C ARG A 140 17.07 4.28 5.82
N TYR A 141 17.01 3.95 4.54
CA TYR A 141 18.13 3.38 3.79
C TYR A 141 18.54 4.29 2.65
N ARG A 142 19.84 4.31 2.33
CA ARG A 142 20.40 5.04 1.17
C ARG A 142 20.62 4.13 -0.04
N SER A 143 20.59 2.80 0.13
CA SER A 143 20.74 1.85 -0.98
C SER A 143 19.60 0.82 -0.97
N TYR A 144 19.17 0.42 -2.17
CA TYR A 144 18.12 -0.59 -2.32
C TYR A 144 18.58 -1.96 -1.83
N ALA A 145 19.86 -2.30 -2.07
CA ALA A 145 20.44 -3.55 -1.63
C ALA A 145 20.42 -3.70 -0.09
N ALA A 146 20.74 -2.65 0.67
CA ALA A 146 20.70 -2.69 2.13
C ALA A 146 19.26 -2.86 2.65
N LEU A 147 18.31 -2.14 2.06
CA LEU A 147 16.89 -2.28 2.39
C LEU A 147 16.39 -3.71 2.13
N VAL A 148 16.73 -4.29 0.97
CA VAL A 148 16.35 -5.67 0.61
C VAL A 148 17.01 -6.70 1.51
N ALA A 149 18.29 -6.54 1.82
CA ALA A 149 19.03 -7.48 2.65
C ALA A 149 18.44 -7.64 4.07
N GLU A 150 17.86 -6.57 4.63
CA GLU A 150 17.27 -6.62 5.96
C GLU A 150 15.80 -7.08 5.97
N TRP A 151 15.02 -6.65 4.97
CA TRP A 151 13.55 -6.79 5.01
C TRP A 151 12.97 -7.82 4.06
N ALA A 152 13.76 -8.38 3.13
CA ALA A 152 13.28 -9.48 2.32
C ALA A 152 13.11 -10.72 3.20
N ASP A 153 11.92 -11.33 3.15
CA ASP A 153 11.68 -12.60 3.81
C ASP A 153 12.33 -13.71 2.96
N PRO A 154 13.38 -14.39 3.45
CA PRO A 154 14.02 -15.49 2.71
C PRO A 154 13.07 -16.67 2.46
N SER A 155 12.00 -16.79 3.27
CA SER A 155 10.97 -17.83 3.10
C SER A 155 9.87 -17.46 2.09
N ALA A 156 9.83 -16.19 1.63
CA ALA A 156 8.90 -15.72 0.60
C ALA A 156 9.32 -16.11 -0.83
N THR A 157 10.47 -16.78 -0.99
CA THR A 157 10.89 -17.45 -2.23
C THR A 157 9.71 -18.25 -2.79
N PRO A 158 9.36 -18.13 -4.09
CA PRO A 158 8.30 -18.94 -4.66
C PRO A 158 8.66 -20.41 -4.44
N ARG A 159 7.89 -21.12 -3.59
CA ARG A 159 7.91 -22.58 -3.63
C ARG A 159 7.55 -22.94 -5.07
N GLY A 160 8.46 -23.68 -5.69
CA GLY A 160 8.52 -23.87 -7.12
C GLY A 160 7.18 -24.24 -7.75
N GLN A 161 7.07 -23.88 -9.01
CA GLN A 161 6.34 -24.67 -9.98
C GLN A 161 6.97 -26.07 -10.01
N ASP A 162 6.58 -26.92 -9.06
CA ASP A 162 6.78 -28.35 -9.11
C ASP A 162 5.40 -29.00 -8.96
N ARG A 163 4.81 -29.27 -10.13
CA ARG A 163 3.92 -30.38 -10.48
C ARG A 163 3.64 -30.25 -11.99
N ALA A 164 4.40 -30.94 -12.84
CA ALA A 164 4.37 -32.38 -13.12
C ALA A 164 3.31 -32.75 -14.17
N ALA A 165 3.84 -33.29 -15.29
CA ALA A 165 3.32 -34.39 -16.10
C ALA A 165 1.83 -34.45 -16.48
N GLY A 166 1.62 -34.46 -17.80
CA GLY A 166 0.41 -34.87 -18.50
C GLY A 166 0.66 -34.80 -20.00
#